data_AF-A0A8E2B963-F1
#
_entry.id   AF-A0A8E2B963-F1
#
_cell.length_a   1.000
_cell.length_b   1.000
_cell.length_c   1.000
_cell.angle_alpha   90.00
_cell.angle_beta   90.00
_cell.angle_gamma   90.00
#
_symmetry.space_group_name_H-M   'P 1'
#
loop_
_entity.id
_entity.type
_entity.pdbx_description
1 polymer ?
#
loop_
_entity_poly.entity_id
_entity_poly.type
_entity_poly.pdbx_seq_one_letter_code
_entity_poly.pdbx_strand_id
1 'polypeptide(L)'
;MNSARSGGYRFDPGTVAALISRWENVLHDLQDDQQTQESALTAAQPPSPDQPAVQQAQLAQASIRKMIAHNVSMQRSACVYINALKKANGTYTQHDADVAEALGKANPSNSPSSGMYQ
;
A
#
# COMPACT_ATOMS: atom_id res chain seq x y z
N MET A 1 -44.58 25.95 -1.93
CA MET A 1 -43.40 25.54 -1.14
C MET A 1 -43.10 24.08 -1.47
N ASN A 2 -42.21 23.83 -2.44
CA ASN A 2 -41.79 22.46 -2.78
C ASN A 2 -40.61 22.08 -1.88
N SER A 3 -40.85 21.21 -0.91
CA SER A 3 -39.81 20.59 -0.10
C SER A 3 -38.99 19.66 -0.98
N ALA A 4 -37.78 20.09 -1.35
CA ALA A 4 -36.79 19.21 -1.95
C ALA A 4 -36.51 18.06 -0.97
N ARG A 5 -37.10 16.89 -1.24
CA ARG A 5 -36.66 15.63 -0.63
C ARG A 5 -35.23 15.42 -1.11
N SER A 6 -34.28 15.85 -0.30
CA SER A 6 -32.91 15.36 -0.30
C SER A 6 -33.00 13.84 -0.17
N GLY A 7 -32.97 13.14 -1.31
CA GLY A 7 -32.83 11.70 -1.40
C GLY A 7 -31.42 11.33 -0.98
N GLY A 8 -31.13 11.44 0.32
CA GLY A 8 -29.87 11.01 0.88
C GLY A 8 -29.76 9.50 0.72
N TYR A 9 -28.91 9.07 -0.22
CA TYR A 9 -28.52 7.67 -0.34
C TYR A 9 -27.89 7.25 1.00
N ARG A 10 -28.66 6.54 1.82
CA ARG A 10 -28.13 5.87 3.01
C ARG A 10 -27.49 4.59 2.52
N PHE A 11 -26.18 4.50 2.66
CA PHE A 11 -25.48 3.24 2.50
C PHE A 11 -26.12 2.20 3.42
N ASP A 12 -26.57 1.10 2.85
CA ASP A 12 -27.03 -0.04 3.63
C ASP A 12 -25.85 -0.56 4.47
N PRO A 13 -25.96 -0.59 5.82
CA PRO A 13 -24.86 -0.99 6.69
C PRO A 13 -24.33 -2.39 6.38
N GLY A 14 -25.21 -3.30 5.95
CA GLY A 14 -24.82 -4.66 5.53
C GLY A 14 -23.94 -4.65 4.28
N THR A 15 -24.28 -3.81 3.31
CA THR A 15 -23.49 -3.62 2.09
C THR A 15 -22.11 -3.01 2.37
N VAL A 16 -22.00 -2.05 3.31
CA VAL A 16 -20.71 -1.46 3.69
C VAL A 16 -19.85 -2.44 4.47
N ALA A 17 -20.42 -3.20 5.41
CA ALA A 17 -19.69 -4.24 6.15
C ALA A 17 -19.14 -5.33 5.21
N ALA A 18 -19.93 -5.77 4.24
CA ALA A 18 -19.49 -6.72 3.22
C ALA A 18 -18.37 -6.15 2.35
N LEU A 19 -18.45 -4.86 1.99
CA LEU A 19 -17.41 -4.18 1.22
C LEU A 19 -16.11 -4.05 2.03
N ILE A 20 -16.18 -3.69 3.32
CA ILE A 20 -15.03 -3.65 4.22
C ILE A 20 -14.35 -5.02 4.26
N SER A 21 -15.14 -6.09 4.47
CA SER A 21 -14.61 -7.46 4.55
C SER A 21 -13.89 -7.87 3.26
N ARG A 22 -14.42 -7.49 2.09
CA ARG A 22 -13.76 -7.76 0.80
C ARG A 22 -12.42 -7.05 0.67
N TRP A 23 -12.34 -5.79 1.11
CA TRP A 23 -11.08 -5.04 1.06
C TRP A 23 -10.07 -5.52 2.09
N GLU A 24 -10.52 -5.98 3.25
CA GLU A 24 -9.65 -6.65 4.24
C GLU A 24 -9.04 -7.93 3.68
N ASN A 25 -9.81 -8.74 2.94
CA ASN A 25 -9.28 -9.89 2.23
C ASN A 25 -8.24 -9.49 1.17
N VAL A 26 -8.53 -8.46 0.35
CA VAL A 26 -7.55 -7.95 -0.63
C VAL A 26 -6.26 -7.48 0.05
N LEU A 27 -6.37 -6.81 1.20
CA LEU A 27 -5.19 -6.38 1.97
C LEU A 27 -4.39 -7.59 2.46
N HIS A 28 -5.06 -8.63 2.94
CA HIS A 28 -4.42 -9.88 3.37
C HIS A 28 -3.70 -10.57 2.20
N ASP A 29 -4.36 -10.72 1.06
CA ASP A 29 -3.77 -11.33 -0.15
C ASP A 29 -2.52 -10.55 -0.61
N LEU A 30 -2.56 -9.21 -0.55
CA LEU A 30 -1.41 -8.35 -0.88
C LEU A 30 -0.23 -8.54 0.07
N GLN A 31 -0.50 -8.79 1.37
CA GLN A 31 0.54 -9.06 2.37
C GLN A 31 1.18 -10.43 2.14
N ASP A 32 0.39 -11.44 1.81
CA ASP A 32 0.89 -12.78 1.45
C ASP A 32 1.73 -12.73 0.16
N ASP A 33 1.28 -11.96 -0.84
CA ASP A 33 2.05 -11.70 -2.06
C ASP A 33 3.38 -11.02 -1.74
N GLN A 34 3.41 -10.05 -0.82
CA GLN A 34 4.65 -9.39 -0.43
C GLN A 34 5.66 -10.40 0.15
N GLN A 35 5.22 -11.30 1.04
CA GLN A 35 6.08 -12.33 1.62
C GLN A 35 6.66 -13.26 0.52
N THR A 36 5.84 -13.59 -0.48
CA THR A 36 6.27 -14.38 -1.64
C THR A 36 7.31 -13.62 -2.48
N GLN A 37 7.09 -12.32 -2.71
CA GLN A 37 7.99 -11.47 -3.49
C GLN A 37 9.34 -11.27 -2.78
N GLU A 38 9.36 -11.09 -1.46
CA GLU A 38 10.57 -10.99 -0.66
C GLU A 38 11.38 -12.30 -0.68
N SER A 39 10.68 -13.44 -0.63
CA SER A 39 11.29 -14.76 -0.78
C SER A 39 11.91 -14.93 -2.18
N ALA A 40 11.19 -14.51 -3.23
CA ALA A 40 11.70 -14.52 -4.60
C ALA A 40 12.92 -13.62 -4.80
N LEU A 41 12.94 -12.44 -4.16
CA LEU A 41 14.08 -11.52 -4.19
C LEU A 41 15.33 -12.17 -3.59
N THR A 42 15.16 -12.89 -2.48
CA THR A 42 16.24 -13.59 -1.78
C THR A 42 16.78 -14.76 -2.61
N ALA A 43 15.89 -15.45 -3.33
CA ALA A 43 16.23 -16.59 -4.18
C ALA A 43 16.83 -16.19 -5.55
N ALA A 44 16.70 -14.93 -5.98
CA ALA A 44 17.21 -14.42 -7.25
C ALA A 44 18.74 -14.24 -7.25
N GLN A 45 19.46 -15.34 -7.01
CA GLN A 45 20.92 -15.42 -7.05
C GLN A 45 21.39 -15.82 -8.45
N PRO A 46 22.58 -15.37 -8.89
CA PRO A 46 23.13 -15.80 -10.16
C PRO A 46 23.50 -17.29 -10.10
N PRO A 47 23.23 -18.08 -11.15
CA PRO A 47 23.59 -19.50 -11.20
C PRO A 47 25.09 -19.74 -11.33
N SER A 48 25.84 -18.71 -11.73
CA SER A 48 27.29 -18.77 -11.99
C SER A 48 27.91 -17.37 -11.83
N PRO A 49 29.23 -17.28 -11.56
CA PRO A 49 29.90 -16.01 -11.30
C PRO A 49 30.26 -15.22 -12.58
N ASP A 50 29.87 -15.69 -13.77
CA ASP A 50 30.13 -14.96 -15.00
C ASP A 50 29.31 -13.65 -15.07
N GLN A 51 29.89 -12.65 -15.75
CA GLN A 51 29.31 -11.31 -15.83
C GLN A 51 27.86 -11.31 -16.37
N PRO A 52 27.51 -12.05 -17.44
CA PRO A 52 26.12 -12.14 -17.89
C PRO A 52 25.15 -12.69 -16.83
N ALA A 53 25.49 -13.80 -16.17
CA ALA A 53 24.66 -14.39 -15.13
C ALA A 53 24.42 -13.43 -13.95
N VAL A 54 25.48 -12.75 -13.50
CA VAL A 54 25.39 -11.73 -12.43
C VAL A 54 24.51 -10.55 -12.83
N GLN A 55 24.68 -10.02 -14.06
CA GLN A 55 23.87 -8.91 -14.54
C GLN A 55 22.39 -9.28 -14.66
N GLN A 56 22.07 -10.48 -15.15
CA GLN A 56 20.68 -10.95 -15.23
C GLN A 56 20.05 -11.08 -13.84
N ALA A 57 20.77 -11.64 -12.87
CA ALA A 57 20.29 -11.71 -11.48
C ALA A 57 20.03 -10.32 -10.90
N GLN A 58 20.92 -9.34 -11.14
CA GLN A 58 20.72 -7.95 -10.70
C GLN A 58 19.48 -7.31 -11.34
N LEU A 59 19.25 -7.52 -12.63
CA LEU A 59 18.06 -7.01 -13.33
C LEU A 59 16.77 -7.63 -12.77
N ALA A 60 16.79 -8.94 -12.52
CA ALA A 60 15.67 -9.64 -11.90
C ALA A 60 15.38 -9.09 -10.50
N GLN A 61 16.41 -8.95 -9.66
CA GLN A 61 16.29 -8.36 -8.32
C GLN A 61 15.74 -6.92 -8.37
N ALA A 62 16.23 -6.09 -9.31
CA ALA A 62 15.74 -4.72 -9.48
C ALA A 62 14.26 -4.68 -9.88
N SER A 63 13.83 -5.60 -10.75
CA SER A 63 12.42 -5.75 -11.13
C SER A 63 11.55 -6.17 -9.94
N ILE A 64 11.99 -7.18 -9.18
CA ILE A 64 11.27 -7.66 -8.00
C ILE A 64 11.15 -6.55 -6.94
N ARG A 65 12.20 -5.75 -6.71
CA ARG A 65 12.13 -4.60 -5.79
C ARG A 65 11.08 -3.57 -6.21
N LYS A 66 10.94 -3.30 -7.52
CA LYS A 66 9.89 -2.40 -8.04
C LYS A 66 8.49 -3.00 -7.82
N MET A 67 8.34 -4.31 -8.02
CA MET A 67 7.09 -5.02 -7.75
C MET A 67 6.70 -4.94 -6.27
N ILE A 68 7.64 -5.16 -5.35
CA ILE A 68 7.42 -5.01 -3.90
C ILE A 68 7.00 -3.57 -3.57
N ALA A 69 7.71 -2.56 -4.09
CA ALA A 69 7.35 -1.16 -3.85
C ALA A 69 5.94 -0.82 -4.34
N HIS A 70 5.52 -1.40 -5.48
CA HIS A 70 4.17 -1.24 -5.98
C HIS A 70 3.14 -1.94 -5.09
N ASN A 71 3.41 -3.16 -4.63
CA ASN A 71 2.55 -3.89 -3.68
C ASN A 71 2.32 -3.08 -2.39
N VAL A 72 3.38 -2.57 -1.78
CA VAL A 72 3.29 -1.71 -0.59
C VAL A 72 2.39 -0.48 -0.82
N SER A 73 2.47 0.13 -2.02
CA SER A 73 1.58 1.24 -2.39
C SER A 73 0.11 0.81 -2.49
N MET A 74 -0.15 -0.39 -3.03
CA MET A 74 -1.51 -0.96 -3.08
C MET A 74 -2.05 -1.26 -1.69
N GLN A 75 -1.26 -1.86 -0.80
CA GLN A 75 -1.65 -2.12 0.59
C GLN A 75 -2.02 -0.82 1.32
N ARG A 76 -1.21 0.24 1.15
CA ARG A 76 -1.51 1.57 1.72
C ARG A 76 -2.81 2.13 1.20
N SER A 77 -3.06 2.01 -0.11
CA SER A 77 -4.30 2.48 -0.73
C SER A 77 -5.53 1.72 -0.22
N ALA A 78 -5.42 0.39 -0.09
CA ALA A 78 -6.46 -0.46 0.48
C ALA A 78 -6.75 -0.09 1.94
N CYS A 79 -5.72 0.08 2.77
CA CYS A 79 -5.87 0.47 4.18
C CYS A 79 -6.55 1.84 4.32
N VAL A 80 -6.13 2.84 3.54
CA VAL A 80 -6.77 4.17 3.52
C VAL A 80 -8.25 4.05 3.16
N TYR A 81 -8.59 3.23 2.16
CA TYR A 81 -9.98 3.03 1.74
C TYR A 81 -10.82 2.30 2.80
N ILE A 82 -10.30 1.23 3.40
CA ILE A 82 -10.95 0.52 4.52
C ILE A 82 -11.24 1.48 5.67
N ASN A 83 -10.28 2.33 6.02
CA ASN A 83 -10.45 3.32 7.08
C ASN A 83 -11.54 4.35 6.74
N ALA A 84 -11.61 4.80 5.49
CA ALA A 84 -12.68 5.68 5.02
C ALA A 84 -14.06 5.00 5.11
N LEU A 85 -14.16 3.72 4.72
CA LEU A 85 -15.39 2.93 4.83
C LEU A 85 -15.81 2.74 6.29
N LYS A 86 -14.87 2.40 7.19
CA LYS A 86 -15.14 2.26 8.63
C LYS A 86 -15.60 3.57 9.27
N LYS A 87 -15.03 4.70 8.87
CA LYS A 87 -15.48 6.05 9.28
C LYS A 87 -16.90 6.34 8.81
N ALA A 88 -17.20 6.04 7.54
CA ALA A 88 -18.52 6.24 6.97
C ALA A 88 -19.59 5.32 7.61
N ASN A 89 -19.22 4.11 8.02
CA ASN A 89 -20.12 3.16 8.67
C ASN A 89 -20.33 3.42 10.18
N GLY A 90 -19.65 4.42 10.76
CA GLY A 90 -19.72 4.72 12.19
C GLY A 90 -19.03 3.71 13.11
N THR A 91 -18.28 2.76 12.56
CA THR A 91 -17.54 1.72 13.31
C THR A 91 -16.08 2.09 13.57
N TYR A 92 -15.67 3.33 13.27
CA TYR A 92 -14.30 3.77 13.49
C TYR A 92 -14.04 4.07 14.96
N THR A 93 -13.30 3.19 15.61
CA THR A 93 -12.58 3.47 16.86
C THR A 93 -11.21 4.02 16.49
N GLN A 94 -10.83 5.15 17.08
CA GLN A 94 -9.71 5.98 16.68
C GLN A 94 -8.35 5.27 16.85
N HIS A 95 -7.82 4.67 15.78
CA HIS A 95 -6.45 4.16 15.68
C HIS A 95 -5.59 5.15 14.86
N ASP A 96 -5.36 6.35 15.40
CA ASP A 96 -4.62 7.41 14.69
C ASP A 96 -3.08 7.22 14.73
N ALA A 97 -2.55 6.29 15.53
CA ALA A 97 -1.11 6.13 15.72
C ALA A 97 -0.40 5.45 14.53
N ASP A 98 -0.96 4.37 13.97
CA ASP A 98 -0.27 3.55 12.97
C ASP A 98 -0.25 4.20 11.57
N VAL A 99 -1.29 4.99 11.25
CA VAL A 99 -1.42 5.64 9.94
C VAL A 99 -0.47 6.84 9.81
N ALA A 100 -0.27 7.60 10.90
CA ALA A 100 0.66 8.73 10.90
C ALA A 100 2.12 8.29 10.69
N GLU A 101 2.51 7.15 11.27
CA GLU A 101 3.85 6.59 11.07
C GLU A 101 4.07 6.08 9.63
N ALA A 102 3.06 5.41 9.06
CA ALA A 102 3.10 4.94 7.67
C ALA A 102 3.09 6.10 6.64
N LEU A 103 2.40 7.21 6.93
CA LEU A 103 2.40 8.40 6.11
C LEU A 103 3.70 9.21 6.24
N GLY A 104 4.25 9.32 7.47
CA GLY A 104 5.45 10.12 7.78
C GLY A 104 6.75 9.54 7.23
N LYS A 105 6.86 8.21 7.10
CA LYS A 105 8.05 7.55 6.51
C LYS A 105 8.20 7.74 4.99
N ALA A 106 7.17 8.28 4.31
CA ALA A 106 7.17 8.47 2.86
C ALA A 106 7.52 9.89 2.39
N ASN A 107 8.02 10.78 3.27
CA ASN A 107 8.52 12.09 2.86
C ASN A 107 10.06 12.19 2.96
N PRO A 108 10.83 11.70 1.96
CA PRO A 108 12.25 12.00 1.82
C PRO A 108 12.53 13.28 1.00
N SER A 109 11.54 14.17 0.80
CA SER A 109 11.74 15.43 0.08
C SER A 109 11.85 16.62 1.05
N ASN A 110 12.99 16.70 1.74
CA ASN A 110 13.62 17.99 1.99
C ASN A 110 15.13 17.80 2.20
N SER A 111 15.84 17.54 1.09
CA SER A 111 17.27 17.80 1.01
C SER A 111 17.47 19.30 0.82
N PRO A 112 18.02 20.05 1.80
CA PRO A 112 18.61 21.35 1.48
C PRO A 112 20.00 21.09 0.88
N SER A 113 20.09 20.84 -0.43
CA SER A 113 21.34 21.12 -1.14
C SER A 113 21.35 22.58 -1.55
N SER A 114 21.83 23.45 -0.66
CA SER A 114 22.28 24.78 -1.06
C SER A 114 23.71 24.98 -0.56
N GLY A 115 24.65 24.86 -1.50
CA GLY A 115 25.86 25.66 -1.56
C GLY A 115 26.92 25.47 -0.47
N MET A 116 27.68 24.38 -0.54
CA MET A 116 29.11 24.43 -0.22
C MET A 116 29.87 24.64 -1.52
N TYR A 117 30.13 25.90 -1.87
CA TYR A 117 31.26 26.26 -2.72
C TYR A 117 32.21 27.12 -1.90
N GLN A 118 33.47 26.71 -1.97
CA GLN A 118 34.68 27.35 -1.45
C GLN A 118 34.89 28.74 -2.04
#